data_AF-A0A8S3J7K5-F1
#
_entry.id   AF-A0A8S3J7K5-F1
#
_cell.length_a   1.000
_cell.length_b   1.000
_cell.length_c   1.000
_cell.angle_alpha   90.00
_cell.angle_beta   90.00
_cell.angle_gamma   90.00
#
_symmetry.space_group_name_H-M   'P 1'
#
loop_
_entity.id
_entity.type
_entity.pdbx_description
1 polymer ?
#
loop_
_entity_poly.entity_id
_entity_poly.type
_entity_poly.pdbx_seq_one_letter_code
_entity_poly.pdbx_strand_id
1 'polypeptide(L)'
;ITTFILFSLPEPALDLFDRMLELDPSRRISASDALLSNWLKDINDDTIRPLQLPIAQDCHEMWSKEHKRLTRRGWSENEIQAHFKEREVIEYQRYNQVTGFFFTILF
;
A
#
# COMPACT_ATOMS: atom_id res chain seq x y z
N ILE A 1 -24.70 -13.03 5.68
CA ILE A 1 -23.33 -12.57 5.32
C ILE A 1 -23.40 -11.54 4.18
N THR A 2 -24.22 -11.76 3.14
CA THR A 2 -24.47 -10.79 2.06
C THR A 2 -25.20 -9.51 2.50
N THR A 3 -25.98 -9.53 3.58
CA THR A 3 -26.79 -8.39 4.03
C THR A 3 -26.07 -7.36 4.90
N PHE A 4 -24.90 -7.66 5.46
CA PHE A 4 -24.22 -6.77 6.42
C PHE A 4 -23.17 -5.85 5.78
N ILE A 5 -22.61 -6.24 4.63
CA ILE A 5 -21.57 -5.47 3.91
C ILE A 5 -22.21 -4.38 3.01
N LEU A 6 -23.44 -4.60 2.54
CA LEU A 6 -24.20 -3.67 1.71
C LEU A 6 -24.73 -2.42 2.47
N PHE A 7 -24.66 -2.38 3.81
CA PHE A 7 -25.25 -1.29 4.60
C PHE A 7 -24.34 -0.05 4.76
N SER A 8 -23.15 -0.01 4.15
CA SER A 8 -22.19 1.09 4.39
C SER A 8 -21.47 1.65 3.17
N LEU A 9 -21.85 1.26 1.95
CA LEU A 9 -21.30 1.85 0.74
C LEU A 9 -22.34 2.75 0.05
N PRO A 10 -21.98 3.99 -0.33
CA PRO A 10 -22.83 4.81 -1.17
C PRO A 10 -23.15 4.09 -2.49
N GLU A 11 -24.40 4.20 -2.93
CA GLU A 11 -24.89 3.62 -4.20
C GLU A 11 -23.95 3.86 -5.40
N PRO A 12 -23.44 5.09 -5.68
CA PRO A 12 -22.51 5.30 -6.79
C PRO A 12 -21.19 4.54 -6.65
N ALA A 13 -20.72 4.28 -5.42
CA ALA A 13 -19.53 3.46 -5.17
C ALA A 13 -19.78 2.00 -5.52
N LEU A 14 -20.96 1.48 -5.18
CA LEU A 14 -21.36 0.11 -5.49
C LEU A 14 -21.50 -0.10 -7.00
N ASP A 15 -22.16 0.83 -7.70
CA ASP A 15 -22.31 0.80 -9.17
C ASP A 15 -20.98 0.78 -9.92
N LEU A 16 -19.97 1.50 -9.39
CA LEU A 16 -18.62 1.43 -9.94
C LEU A 16 -18.00 0.05 -9.65
N PHE A 17 -18.16 -0.47 -8.44
CA PHE A 17 -17.59 -1.74 -8.03
C PHE A 17 -18.12 -2.91 -8.87
N ASP A 18 -19.42 -2.95 -9.14
CA ASP A 18 -20.04 -3.98 -9.98
C ASP A 18 -19.45 -3.99 -11.39
N ARG A 19 -19.26 -2.80 -11.99
CA ARG A 19 -18.64 -2.66 -13.32
C ARG A 19 -17.15 -3.01 -13.34
N MET A 20 -16.44 -2.80 -12.23
CA MET A 20 -15.03 -3.19 -12.08
C MET A 20 -14.87 -4.70 -11.88
N LEU A 21 -15.85 -5.34 -11.24
CA LEU A 21 -15.84 -6.78 -10.95
C LEU A 21 -16.59 -7.63 -11.98
N GLU A 22 -16.88 -7.07 -13.16
CA GLU A 22 -17.46 -7.81 -14.27
C GLU A 22 -16.58 -9.01 -14.66
N LEU A 23 -17.22 -10.18 -14.77
CA LEU A 23 -16.55 -11.45 -15.01
C LEU A 23 -15.98 -11.52 -16.43
N ASP A 24 -16.72 -10.99 -17.41
CA ASP A 24 -16.24 -10.85 -18.78
C ASP A 24 -15.30 -9.64 -18.89
N PRO A 25 -14.00 -9.84 -19.16
CA PRO A 25 -13.04 -8.74 -19.26
C PRO A 25 -13.36 -7.77 -20.38
N SER A 26 -14.08 -8.20 -21.43
CA SER A 26 -14.48 -7.33 -22.55
C SER A 26 -15.56 -6.32 -22.15
N ARG A 27 -16.32 -6.63 -21.10
CA ARG A 27 -17.41 -5.81 -20.56
C ARG A 27 -17.01 -5.04 -19.30
N ARG A 28 -15.86 -5.39 -18.72
CA ARG A 28 -15.29 -4.70 -17.57
C ARG A 28 -14.96 -3.26 -17.93
N ILE A 29 -15.26 -2.35 -17.02
CA ILE A 29 -14.97 -0.94 -17.20
C ILE A 29 -13.47 -0.67 -17.35
N SER A 30 -13.12 0.27 -18.24
CA SER A 30 -11.74 0.73 -18.39
C SER A 30 -11.35 1.70 -17.25
N ALA A 31 -10.05 1.89 -17.02
CA ALA A 31 -9.59 2.84 -16.01
C ALA A 31 -10.03 4.28 -16.31
N SER A 32 -10.02 4.70 -17.58
CA SER A 32 -10.49 6.03 -17.99
C SER A 32 -11.99 6.21 -17.72
N ASP A 33 -12.81 5.19 -18.01
CA ASP A 33 -14.26 5.27 -17.80
C ASP A 33 -14.61 5.21 -16.31
N ALA A 34 -13.81 4.51 -15.51
CA ALA A 34 -13.97 4.47 -14.05
C ALA A 34 -13.78 5.86 -13.42
N LEU A 35 -12.79 6.64 -13.89
CA LEU A 35 -12.57 8.01 -13.42
C LEU A 35 -13.74 8.94 -13.75
N LEU A 36 -14.46 8.69 -14.85
CA LEU A 36 -15.65 9.45 -15.25
C LEU A 36 -16.94 9.00 -14.54
N SER A 37 -16.87 7.98 -13.68
CA SER A 37 -18.03 7.48 -12.94
C SER A 37 -18.56 8.51 -11.94
N ASN A 38 -19.85 8.42 -11.60
CA ASN A 38 -20.48 9.28 -10.59
C ASN A 38 -19.81 9.21 -9.20
N TRP A 39 -19.03 8.17 -8.93
CA TRP A 39 -18.28 8.06 -7.67
C TRP A 39 -16.98 8.88 -7.67
N LEU A 40 -16.28 8.96 -8.82
CA LEU A 40 -14.92 9.54 -8.89
C LEU A 40 -14.86 10.88 -9.62
N LYS A 41 -15.80 11.19 -10.50
CA LYS A 41 -15.72 12.33 -11.45
C LYS A 41 -15.61 13.71 -10.78
N ASP A 42 -16.18 13.86 -9.59
CA ASP A 42 -16.25 15.15 -8.87
C ASP A 42 -15.28 15.20 -7.68
N ILE A 43 -14.34 14.23 -7.59
CA ILE A 43 -13.31 14.23 -6.56
C ILE A 43 -12.29 15.32 -6.85
N ASN A 44 -12.14 16.26 -5.93
CA ASN A 44 -11.09 17.26 -5.95
C ASN A 44 -9.99 16.89 -4.96
N ASP A 45 -8.83 16.50 -5.49
CA ASP A 45 -7.65 16.10 -4.71
C ASP A 45 -7.23 17.19 -3.69
N ASP A 46 -7.41 18.47 -4.02
CA ASP A 46 -7.06 19.58 -3.14
C ASP A 46 -7.97 19.67 -1.89
N THR A 47 -9.17 19.10 -1.97
CA THR A 47 -10.15 19.10 -0.86
C THR A 47 -10.01 17.90 0.07
N ILE A 48 -9.39 16.83 -0.41
CA ILE A 48 -9.17 15.63 0.38
C ILE A 48 -7.90 15.83 1.20
N ARG A 49 -8.06 16.07 2.50
CA ARG A 49 -6.91 16.08 3.40
C ARG A 49 -6.20 14.74 3.31
N PRO A 50 -4.88 14.72 3.04
CA PRO A 50 -4.11 13.48 3.08
C PRO A 50 -4.33 12.79 4.42
N LEU A 51 -4.57 11.49 4.37
CA LEU A 51 -4.56 10.69 5.59
C LEU A 51 -3.20 10.85 6.25
N GLN A 52 -3.18 11.13 7.56
CA GLN A 52 -1.94 11.13 8.34
C GLN A 52 -1.48 9.69 8.51
N LEU A 53 -0.89 9.13 7.46
CA LEU A 53 -0.28 7.82 7.49
C LEU A 53 0.99 7.89 8.33
N PRO A 54 1.26 6.89 9.19
CA PRO A 54 2.52 6.85 9.92
C PRO A 54 3.70 6.82 8.95
N ILE A 55 4.62 7.78 9.13
CA ILE A 55 5.67 8.12 8.15
C ILE A 55 6.73 7.01 8.03
N ALA A 56 6.84 6.15 9.04
CA ALA A 56 7.78 5.04 9.12
C ALA A 56 7.06 3.68 9.06
N GLN A 57 5.99 3.59 8.26
CA GLN A 57 5.23 2.36 8.09
C GLN A 57 5.52 1.78 6.71
N ASP A 58 6.75 1.29 6.54
CA ASP A 58 7.13 0.54 5.35
C ASP A 58 6.16 -0.63 5.18
N CYS A 59 5.64 -0.77 3.97
CA CYS A 59 4.62 -1.73 3.57
C CYS A 59 4.71 -3.03 4.37
N HIS A 60 3.90 -3.10 5.44
CA HIS A 60 3.97 -4.15 6.45
C HIS A 60 3.71 -5.55 5.90
N GLU A 61 3.35 -5.69 4.63
CA GLU A 61 3.18 -6.98 4.01
C GLU A 61 4.49 -7.79 4.01
N MET A 62 5.61 -7.21 3.60
CA MET A 62 6.89 -7.92 3.58
C MET A 62 7.41 -8.18 5.00
N TRP A 63 7.29 -7.19 5.88
CA TRP A 63 7.64 -7.33 7.29
C TRP A 63 6.79 -8.41 7.97
N SER A 64 5.46 -8.38 7.82
CA SER A 64 4.54 -9.35 8.43
C SER A 64 4.76 -10.76 7.87
N LYS A 65 5.01 -10.88 6.56
CA LYS A 65 5.33 -12.17 5.91
C LYS A 65 6.62 -12.76 6.46
N GLU A 66 7.66 -11.94 6.59
CA GLU A 66 8.96 -12.34 7.11
C GLU A 66 8.88 -12.64 8.61
N HIS A 67 8.21 -11.81 9.40
CA HIS A 67 7.96 -12.03 10.84
C HIS A 67 7.28 -13.38 11.04
N LYS A 68 6.16 -13.64 10.34
CA LYS A 68 5.47 -14.94 10.37
C LYS A 68 6.35 -16.11 9.91
N ARG A 69 7.31 -15.89 9.01
CA ARG A 69 8.26 -16.93 8.56
C ARG A 69 9.30 -17.23 9.65
N LEU A 70 9.85 -16.21 10.31
CA LEU A 70 10.86 -16.35 11.35
C LEU A 70 10.26 -16.93 12.63
N THR A 71 9.06 -16.51 13.03
CA THR A 71 8.32 -17.09 14.16
C THR A 71 8.08 -18.60 13.95
N ARG A 72 7.70 -19.02 12.73
CA ARG A 72 7.57 -20.46 12.39
C ARG A 72 8.88 -21.24 12.42
N ARG A 73 10.02 -20.55 12.30
CA ARG A 73 11.37 -21.14 12.43
C ARG A 73 11.85 -21.18 13.88
N GLY A 74 11.02 -20.73 14.83
CA GLY A 74 11.33 -20.74 16.26
C GLY A 74 12.11 -19.53 16.75
N TRP A 75 12.20 -18.45 15.96
CA TRP A 75 12.85 -17.22 16.40
C TRP A 75 11.98 -16.51 17.44
N SER A 76 12.61 -15.98 18.49
CA SER A 76 11.97 -15.14 19.49
C SER A 76 11.70 -13.74 18.96
N GLU A 77 10.76 -13.03 19.58
CA GLU A 77 10.41 -11.66 19.17
C GLU A 77 11.65 -10.74 19.18
N ASN A 78 12.52 -10.87 20.17
CA ASN A 78 13.75 -10.07 20.26
C ASN A 78 14.70 -10.30 19.07
N GLU A 79 14.84 -11.56 18.63
CA GLU A 79 15.67 -11.92 17.47
C GLU A 79 15.08 -11.40 16.16
N ILE A 80 13.76 -11.45 16.03
CA ILE A 80 13.04 -10.93 14.86
C ILE A 80 13.20 -9.40 14.78
N GLN A 81 13.03 -8.69 15.90
CA GLN A 81 13.20 -7.25 15.96
C GLN A 81 14.65 -6.83 15.66
N ALA A 82 15.63 -7.55 16.18
CA ALA A 82 17.05 -7.31 15.88
C ALA A 82 17.34 -7.48 14.37
N HIS A 83 16.84 -8.56 13.76
CA HIS A 83 17.02 -8.85 12.33
C HIS A 83 16.41 -7.78 11.42
N PHE A 84 15.22 -7.28 11.74
CA PHE A 84 14.62 -6.19 10.95
C PHE A 84 15.39 -4.88 11.11
N LYS A 85 15.82 -4.55 12.33
CA LYS A 85 16.61 -3.35 12.59
C LYS A 85 17.98 -3.40 11.91
N GLU A 86 18.65 -4.55 11.88
CA GLU A 86 19.89 -4.74 11.14
C GLU A 86 19.69 -4.52 9.64
N ARG A 87 18.59 -5.01 9.07
CA ARG A 87 18.26 -4.78 7.65
C ARG A 87 18.02 -3.31 7.33
N GLU A 88 17.27 -2.59 8.15
CA GLU A 88 17.05 -1.15 7.98
C GLU A 88 18.36 -0.36 8.03
N VAL A 89 19.25 -0.70 8.98
CA VAL A 89 20.58 -0.08 9.07
C VAL A 89 21.40 -0.35 7.82
N ILE A 90 21.40 -1.59 7.32
CA ILE A 90 22.12 -1.96 6.08
C ILE A 90 21.57 -1.20 4.87
N GLU A 91 20.24 -1.06 4.77
CA GLU A 91 19.59 -0.32 3.69
C GLU A 91 19.93 1.17 3.73
N TYR A 92 19.89 1.78 4.92
CA TYR A 92 20.28 3.18 5.11
C TYR A 92 21.78 3.41 4.82
N GLN A 93 22.65 2.50 5.25
CA GLN A 93 24.08 2.54 4.92
C GLN A 93 24.30 2.42 3.41
N ARG A 94 23.58 1.52 2.73
CA ARG A 94 23.64 1.36 1.27
C ARG A 94 23.14 2.62 0.56
N TYR A 95 22.03 3.20 1.00
CA TYR A 95 21.51 4.44 0.44
C TYR A 95 22.56 5.55 0.55
N ASN A 96 23.13 5.76 1.74
CA ASN A 96 24.17 6.78 1.95
C ASN A 96 25.48 6.49 1.22
N GLN A 97 25.83 5.22 1.00
CA GLN A 97 26.99 4.87 0.19
C GLN A 97 26.76 5.23 -1.28
N VAL A 98 25.55 5.00 -1.80
CA VAL A 98 25.20 5.33 -3.18
C VAL A 98 25.03 6.84 -3.36
N THR A 99 24.27 7.52 -2.49
CA THR A 99 24.01 8.96 -2.58
C THR A 99 25.18 9.81 -2.11
N GLY A 100 25.94 9.37 -1.11
CA GLY A 100 27.16 10.01 -0.65
C GLY A 100 28.29 9.95 -1.69
N PHE A 101 28.36 8.89 -2.50
CA PHE A 101 29.29 8.81 -3.63
C PHE A 101 28.92 9.75 -4.79
N PHE A 102 27.62 10.01 -5.00
CA PHE A 102 27.18 11.04 -5.94
C PHE A 102 27.48 12.46 -5.44
N PHE A 103 27.45 12.70 -4.13
CA PHE A 103 27.73 14.02 -3.54
C PHE A 103 29.22 14.36 -3.49
N THR A 104 30.12 13.38 -3.46
CA THR A 104 31.58 13.62 -3.45
C THR A 104 32.21 13.77 -4.84
N ILE A 105 31.55 13.34 -5.91
CA ILE A 105 32.04 13.51 -7.30
C ILE A 105 31.58 14.85 -7.92
N LEU A 106 30.70 15.59 -7.24
CA LEU A 106 30.20 16.89 -7.69
C LEU A 106 30.85 18.12 -7.01
N PHE A 107 31.93 17.92 -6.25
CA PHE A 107 32.77 18.98 -5.68
C PHE A 107 34.23 18.78 -6.03
#